data_AF-B1FZF8-F1
#
_entry.id   AF-B1FZF8-F1
#
_cell.length_a   1.000
_cell.length_b   1.000
_cell.length_c   1.000
_cell.angle_alpha   90.00
_cell.angle_beta   90.00
_cell.angle_gamma   90.00
#
_symmetry.space_group_name_H-M   'P 1'
#
loop_
_entity.id
_entity.type
_entity.pdbx_description
1 polymer ?
#
loop_
_entity_poly.entity_id
_entity_poly.type
_entity_poly.pdbx_seq_one_letter_code
_entity_poly.pdbx_strand_id
1 'polypeptide(L)'
;MAAKATAMQMTQTMHATSAASSRKVETTARARTARRTALRAWLFATSVTTGLATGLTAATPAFAVESASGSAANTASTATNTALGSADDTALVSAPATSTSCTRPAVMFNRWQENWSALANPCVPKRPFDSLKYIPLFGNPDAYVSLGVVLRERLETNDAPLFGLGSGHADTYLLQRLEVHADVRLGPHVQIFTQLEDAHPYGKNTVSPVDKNPLDLRQAFVAIVEPLGPGVIKFRVGRQEMAFDLQRFISVRDGPNVRQAYDAIWADYETGPWRWIAYATQPVQYRDNSDFDDVSNRHLTFSGVRVERQGVGPGDVSAYYSRYNRSNARFLDATGDEHRDVFDARYAGKLGHVDWDVEGMYQSGHVGTKTIGAWAVGSLAGYTFASAPWTPRVGIQVDAASGDNHPGDGRVGTFNPLFPNGYYFALAGYTGYANLIHVKPSLVVKPTSKLSLLAGVGLQWRETTADAVYQQGSAVVPGTAGRGSRWTGFYTQLRADWAVTANLAAALEAVHFQVGPSLRELGARNADYVGAELKFGW
;
A
#
# COMPACT_ATOMS: atom_id res chain seq x y z
N MET A 1 39.93 44.71 -43.30
CA MET A 1 41.33 44.30 -43.51
C MET A 1 41.73 43.53 -42.25
N ALA A 2 41.78 42.20 -42.25
CA ALA A 2 42.66 41.29 -43.00
C ALA A 2 43.90 40.93 -42.14
N ALA A 3 44.19 39.63 -42.04
CA ALA A 3 45.19 39.06 -41.13
C ALA A 3 46.49 38.63 -41.85
N LYS A 4 47.50 38.27 -41.05
CA LYS A 4 48.77 37.55 -41.38
C LYS A 4 49.91 38.33 -42.07
N ALA A 5 51.08 38.29 -41.42
CA ALA A 5 52.37 37.75 -41.94
C ALA A 5 53.31 37.50 -40.72
N THR A 6 53.98 36.34 -40.52
CA THR A 6 55.21 35.78 -41.17
C THR A 6 56.45 36.65 -40.84
N ALA A 7 57.65 36.20 -40.43
CA ALA A 7 58.47 34.99 -40.68
C ALA A 7 59.54 34.76 -39.55
N MET A 8 60.19 33.59 -39.35
CA MET A 8 61.56 33.19 -39.80
C MET A 8 62.69 34.25 -39.62
N GLN A 9 63.96 33.96 -39.26
CA GLN A 9 64.72 32.78 -38.77
C GLN A 9 66.16 33.26 -38.37
N MET A 10 67.12 32.35 -38.09
CA MET A 10 68.60 32.59 -38.01
C MET A 10 69.12 33.40 -36.78
N THR A 11 70.23 33.10 -36.08
CA THR A 11 71.34 32.10 -36.23
C THR A 11 71.99 31.76 -34.87
N GLN A 12 72.84 30.72 -34.81
CA GLN A 12 73.86 30.34 -33.78
C GLN A 12 73.56 29.15 -32.82
N THR A 13 73.68 27.95 -33.41
CA THR A 13 74.58 26.83 -33.01
C THR A 13 75.47 27.08 -31.77
N MET A 14 75.43 26.30 -30.67
CA MET A 14 75.72 24.86 -30.42
C MET A 14 77.20 24.41 -30.41
N HIS A 15 77.65 24.00 -29.22
CA HIS A 15 78.67 23.01 -28.86
C HIS A 15 78.20 22.35 -27.53
N ALA A 16 78.36 21.06 -27.23
CA ALA A 16 78.69 19.89 -28.05
C ALA A 16 78.23 18.57 -27.34
N THR A 17 77.95 17.56 -28.15
CA THR A 17 78.04 16.08 -27.97
C THR A 17 78.96 15.51 -26.86
N SER A 18 78.88 14.26 -26.34
CA SER A 18 78.20 13.00 -26.76
C SER A 18 78.09 11.91 -25.64
N ALA A 19 77.14 10.97 -25.82
CA ALA A 19 77.25 9.49 -25.81
C ALA A 19 77.75 8.61 -24.62
N ALA A 20 76.87 7.66 -24.27
CA ALA A 20 77.06 6.18 -24.15
C ALA A 20 78.05 5.50 -23.14
N SER A 21 77.48 4.51 -22.41
CA SER A 21 78.01 3.16 -22.11
C SER A 21 78.72 2.83 -20.77
N SER A 22 78.38 1.62 -20.26
CA SER A 22 79.09 0.77 -19.26
C SER A 22 79.05 1.24 -17.79
N ARG A 23 78.36 0.52 -16.87
CA ARG A 23 78.61 -0.81 -16.23
C ARG A 23 79.50 -0.74 -14.97
N LYS A 24 78.91 -1.04 -13.80
CA LYS A 24 79.22 -2.25 -13.00
C LYS A 24 78.27 -2.43 -11.80
N VAL A 25 77.66 -3.63 -11.72
CA VAL A 25 77.50 -4.47 -10.50
C VAL A 25 76.46 -4.00 -9.44
N GLU A 26 75.50 -4.81 -8.95
CA GLU A 26 75.36 -6.27 -8.88
C GLU A 26 73.89 -6.81 -8.99
N THR A 27 73.75 -8.00 -9.60
CA THR A 27 72.66 -9.04 -9.61
C THR A 27 71.17 -8.71 -9.26
N THR A 28 70.13 -8.94 -10.10
CA THR A 28 69.45 -10.20 -10.59
C THR A 28 68.99 -11.21 -9.50
N ALA A 29 67.86 -11.95 -9.56
CA ALA A 29 66.86 -12.22 -10.62
C ALA A 29 65.53 -12.90 -10.14
N ARG A 30 64.49 -12.92 -11.00
CA ARG A 30 63.45 -13.99 -11.20
C ARG A 30 62.51 -14.36 -10.01
N ALA A 31 61.39 -15.09 -10.17
CA ALA A 31 60.39 -15.25 -11.24
C ALA A 31 59.18 -16.07 -10.70
N ARG A 32 57.98 -15.88 -11.29
CA ARG A 32 56.81 -16.80 -11.38
C ARG A 32 56.32 -17.63 -10.16
N THR A 33 54.98 -17.71 -10.09
CA THR A 33 54.10 -18.83 -9.64
C THR A 33 53.67 -18.98 -8.18
N ALA A 34 52.34 -19.01 -8.02
CA ALA A 34 51.52 -19.99 -7.28
C ALA A 34 51.27 -19.87 -5.75
N ARG A 35 49.99 -20.11 -5.41
CA ARG A 35 49.41 -20.61 -4.13
C ARG A 35 49.46 -19.64 -2.95
N ARG A 36 48.31 -19.13 -2.47
CA ARG A 36 47.21 -19.77 -1.70
C ARG A 36 47.43 -19.67 -0.18
N THR A 37 46.32 -19.44 0.50
CA THR A 37 46.03 -19.65 1.93
C THR A 37 46.27 -18.45 2.85
N ALA A 38 45.24 -18.13 3.62
CA ALA A 38 45.22 -17.06 4.61
C ALA A 38 45.92 -17.48 5.91
N LEU A 39 46.27 -16.50 6.74
CA LEU A 39 46.35 -16.70 8.19
C LEU A 39 45.69 -15.54 8.93
N ARG A 40 45.01 -15.87 10.02
CA ARG A 40 44.42 -14.94 10.98
C ARG A 40 45.49 -14.42 11.97
N ALA A 41 45.03 -13.42 12.74
CA ALA A 41 45.32 -13.17 14.15
C ALA A 41 46.28 -12.01 14.44
N TRP A 42 45.74 -11.02 15.15
CA TRP A 42 46.44 -10.24 16.17
C TRP A 42 45.67 -10.38 17.48
N LEU A 43 46.42 -10.45 18.58
CA LEU A 43 45.96 -11.00 19.86
C LEU A 43 46.75 -10.29 20.98
N PHE A 44 46.05 -9.69 21.95
CA PHE A 44 46.55 -9.32 23.28
C PHE A 44 45.31 -9.44 24.22
N ALA A 45 45.26 -10.26 25.27
CA ALA A 45 46.08 -10.29 26.49
C ALA A 45 45.97 -8.97 27.28
N THR A 46 45.70 -8.88 28.60
CA THR A 46 45.62 -9.86 29.72
C THR A 46 44.76 -9.21 30.86
N SER A 47 44.34 -9.82 31.99
CA SER A 47 44.61 -11.11 32.66
C SER A 47 43.46 -11.53 33.61
N VAL A 48 43.59 -12.71 34.21
CA VAL A 48 42.70 -13.41 35.18
C VAL A 48 42.88 -12.95 36.64
N THR A 49 41.80 -12.97 37.43
CA THR A 49 41.82 -13.48 38.83
C THR A 49 40.49 -14.14 39.23
N THR A 50 40.57 -15.17 40.06
CA THR A 50 39.47 -16.11 40.39
C THR A 50 38.82 -15.86 41.76
N GLY A 51 37.53 -16.18 41.89
CA GLY A 51 36.84 -16.31 43.19
C GLY A 51 35.68 -17.30 43.10
N LEU A 52 35.76 -18.39 43.87
CA LEU A 52 34.69 -19.41 43.98
C LEU A 52 33.62 -18.98 44.97
N ALA A 53 32.34 -19.18 44.63
CA ALA A 53 31.27 -19.35 45.61
C ALA A 53 30.18 -20.29 45.05
N THR A 54 29.69 -21.18 45.91
CA THR A 54 28.75 -22.28 45.64
C THR A 54 27.27 -21.86 45.78
N GLY A 55 26.35 -22.55 45.08
CA GLY A 55 24.96 -22.66 45.60
C GLY A 55 23.82 -22.93 44.61
N LEU A 56 23.26 -24.14 44.69
CA LEU A 56 21.85 -24.52 44.41
C LEU A 56 21.21 -24.27 43.02
N THR A 57 21.32 -25.30 42.18
CA THR A 57 20.19 -26.08 41.62
C THR A 57 18.76 -25.50 41.62
N ALA A 58 18.17 -25.40 40.43
CA ALA A 58 16.85 -25.96 40.13
C ALA A 58 16.80 -26.35 38.63
N ALA A 59 16.33 -27.56 38.32
CA ALA A 59 16.40 -28.11 36.97
C ALA A 59 15.22 -27.69 36.08
N THR A 60 15.50 -27.34 34.83
CA THR A 60 14.53 -27.38 33.72
C THR A 60 14.86 -28.59 32.84
N PRO A 61 13.89 -29.47 32.51
CA PRO A 61 14.15 -30.58 31.61
C PRO A 61 14.23 -30.07 30.18
N ALA A 62 15.34 -30.38 29.51
CA ALA A 62 15.40 -30.35 28.06
C ALA A 62 14.71 -31.61 27.51
N PHE A 63 13.92 -31.45 26.46
CA PHE A 63 13.75 -32.49 25.44
C PHE A 63 13.89 -31.87 24.06
N ALA A 64 14.58 -32.58 23.19
CA ALA A 64 14.88 -32.22 21.81
C ALA A 64 14.35 -33.32 20.88
N VAL A 65 14.53 -33.12 19.57
CA VAL A 65 14.20 -34.08 18.49
C VAL A 65 12.67 -34.13 18.25
N GLU A 66 12.12 -34.16 17.02
CA GLU A 66 12.66 -34.56 15.72
C GLU A 66 12.11 -33.74 14.55
N SER A 67 12.79 -33.80 13.41
CA SER A 67 12.31 -33.29 12.11
C SER A 67 11.40 -34.30 11.42
N ALA A 68 10.16 -33.90 11.09
CA ALA A 68 9.29 -34.65 10.16
C ALA A 68 8.45 -33.71 9.29
N SER A 69 8.10 -34.19 8.10
CA SER A 69 7.53 -33.43 6.98
C SER A 69 6.02 -33.17 7.06
N GLY A 70 5.60 -32.00 6.59
CA GLY A 70 4.39 -31.84 5.78
C GLY A 70 3.02 -31.90 6.48
N SER A 71 2.51 -30.73 6.87
CA SER A 71 1.09 -30.38 6.70
C SER A 71 0.90 -28.87 6.82
N ALA A 72 0.10 -28.27 5.94
CA ALA A 72 -0.31 -26.88 6.08
C ALA A 72 -1.35 -26.79 7.21
N ALA A 73 -0.97 -26.21 8.34
CA ALA A 73 -1.86 -25.96 9.46
C ALA A 73 -1.95 -24.46 9.73
N ASN A 74 -3.16 -23.91 9.67
CA ASN A 74 -3.47 -22.51 9.99
C ASN A 74 -3.06 -22.16 11.43
N THR A 75 -1.83 -21.70 11.63
CA THR A 75 -1.45 -20.99 12.85
C THR A 75 -2.02 -19.58 12.76
N ALA A 76 -3.09 -19.34 13.52
CA ALA A 76 -3.69 -18.02 13.68
C ALA A 76 -2.71 -17.06 14.37
N SER A 77 -1.76 -16.51 13.61
CA SER A 77 -1.07 -15.30 14.02
C SER A 77 -2.12 -14.18 14.03
N THR A 78 -2.26 -13.50 15.16
CA THR A 78 -3.04 -12.27 15.27
C THR A 78 -2.34 -11.18 14.47
N ALA A 79 -2.56 -11.21 13.15
CA ALA A 79 -2.24 -10.14 12.23
C ALA A 79 -2.99 -8.90 12.72
N THR A 80 -2.25 -8.02 13.37
CA THR A 80 -2.74 -6.72 13.81
C THR A 80 -3.04 -5.94 12.53
N ASN A 81 -4.33 -5.74 12.21
CA ASN A 81 -4.78 -4.91 11.09
C ASN A 81 -4.40 -3.45 11.33
N THR A 82 -3.15 -3.11 11.06
CA THR A 82 -2.57 -1.76 11.21
C THR A 82 -2.40 -1.11 9.85
N ALA A 83 -3.12 -0.01 9.61
CA ALA A 83 -2.95 1.02 8.57
C ALA A 83 -2.92 0.62 7.07
N LEU A 84 -2.21 -0.44 6.71
CA LEU A 84 -2.12 -1.02 5.36
C LEU A 84 -2.81 -2.39 5.35
N GLY A 85 -3.98 -2.47 5.98
CA GLY A 85 -4.78 -3.69 5.97
C GLY A 85 -4.99 -4.15 4.53
N SER A 86 -4.55 -5.37 4.22
CA SER A 86 -4.90 -6.06 2.99
C SER A 86 -6.43 -6.18 2.96
N ALA A 87 -7.10 -5.20 2.33
CA ALA A 87 -8.50 -5.27 1.93
C ALA A 87 -8.68 -6.23 0.73
N ASP A 88 -7.85 -7.25 0.71
CA ASP A 88 -7.62 -8.15 -0.38
C ASP A 88 -8.88 -9.04 -0.48
N ASP A 89 -9.50 -9.04 -1.65
CA ASP A 89 -10.72 -9.81 -1.94
C ASP A 89 -10.48 -11.34 -1.91
N THR A 90 -9.26 -11.77 -1.58
CA THR A 90 -8.81 -13.17 -1.48
C THR A 90 -9.59 -14.02 -0.48
N ALA A 91 -10.16 -13.41 0.56
CA ALA A 91 -10.93 -14.11 1.59
C ALA A 91 -12.44 -14.28 1.29
N LEU A 92 -12.80 -14.68 0.06
CA LEU A 92 -14.00 -15.52 -0.10
C LEU A 92 -13.68 -16.89 0.52
N VAL A 93 -14.23 -17.08 1.72
CA VAL A 93 -13.96 -18.20 2.64
C VAL A 93 -14.03 -19.53 1.92
N SER A 94 -12.91 -20.26 1.86
CA SER A 94 -12.87 -21.66 1.46
C SER A 94 -13.83 -22.46 2.33
N ALA A 95 -14.74 -23.21 1.72
CA ALA A 95 -15.78 -23.98 2.39
C ALA A 95 -15.31 -24.73 3.66
N PRO A 96 -16.02 -24.54 4.78
CA PRO A 96 -16.30 -25.67 5.66
C PRO A 96 -17.79 -25.69 6.02
N ALA A 97 -18.40 -26.87 5.94
CA ALA A 97 -19.54 -27.18 6.79
C ALA A 97 -19.09 -27.09 8.27
N THR A 98 -20.00 -26.66 9.14
CA THR A 98 -19.91 -26.51 10.61
C THR A 98 -18.50 -26.35 11.16
N SER A 99 -18.07 -25.11 11.41
CA SER A 99 -16.76 -24.88 12.03
C SER A 99 -16.67 -25.56 13.41
N THR A 100 -15.88 -26.62 13.50
CA THR A 100 -15.59 -27.36 14.75
C THR A 100 -14.77 -26.54 15.75
N SER A 101 -14.30 -25.36 15.33
CA SER A 101 -13.57 -24.39 16.14
C SER A 101 -14.39 -23.87 17.33
N CYS A 102 -13.79 -23.90 18.52
CA CYS A 102 -14.28 -23.20 19.71
C CYS A 102 -13.76 -21.74 19.79
N THR A 103 -13.04 -21.26 18.77
CA THR A 103 -12.52 -19.89 18.72
C THR A 103 -13.58 -18.95 18.17
N ARG A 104 -13.92 -17.91 18.95
CA ARG A 104 -14.79 -16.83 18.49
C ARG A 104 -14.14 -16.07 17.32
N PRO A 105 -14.86 -15.84 16.20
CA PRO A 105 -14.37 -15.02 15.09
C PRO A 105 -14.01 -13.60 15.54
N ALA A 106 -13.00 -13.02 14.88
CA ALA A 106 -12.65 -11.62 15.03
C ALA A 106 -13.44 -10.76 14.04
N VAL A 107 -13.71 -9.52 14.41
CA VAL A 107 -14.31 -8.51 13.52
C VAL A 107 -13.29 -8.17 12.42
N MET A 108 -13.63 -8.44 11.16
CA MET A 108 -12.71 -8.36 10.01
C MET A 108 -12.93 -7.08 9.22
N PHE A 109 -11.86 -6.50 8.67
CA PHE A 109 -11.90 -5.21 7.97
C PHE A 109 -13.07 -5.09 6.97
N ASN A 110 -13.23 -6.08 6.09
CA ASN A 110 -14.43 -6.28 5.27
C ASN A 110 -15.40 -7.23 5.99
N ARG A 111 -16.58 -6.73 6.39
CA ARG A 111 -17.57 -7.51 7.17
C ARG A 111 -18.04 -8.79 6.46
N TRP A 112 -18.14 -8.77 5.14
CA TRP A 112 -18.55 -9.94 4.35
C TRP A 112 -17.53 -11.11 4.36
N GLN A 113 -16.31 -10.89 4.83
CA GLN A 113 -15.30 -11.95 5.02
C GLN A 113 -15.50 -12.71 6.34
N GLU A 114 -16.31 -12.19 7.27
CA GLU A 114 -16.56 -12.81 8.57
C GLU A 114 -17.39 -14.09 8.43
N ASN A 115 -17.01 -15.15 9.14
CA ASN A 115 -17.80 -16.38 9.25
C ASN A 115 -18.18 -16.61 10.71
N TRP A 116 -19.46 -16.39 11.03
CA TRP A 116 -20.02 -16.51 12.37
C TRP A 116 -20.60 -17.89 12.71
N SER A 117 -20.43 -18.90 11.84
CA SER A 117 -20.88 -20.29 12.07
C SER A 117 -20.37 -20.91 13.38
N ALA A 118 -19.21 -20.46 13.89
CA ALA A 118 -18.68 -20.89 15.19
C ALA A 118 -19.65 -20.61 16.35
N LEU A 119 -20.54 -19.61 16.24
CA LEU A 119 -21.56 -19.33 17.24
C LEU A 119 -22.64 -20.42 17.33
N ALA A 120 -22.74 -21.34 16.35
CA ALA A 120 -23.56 -22.55 16.46
C ALA A 120 -23.02 -23.52 17.53
N ASN A 121 -21.71 -23.52 17.78
CA ASN A 121 -21.05 -24.48 18.64
C ASN A 121 -21.20 -24.11 20.13
N PRO A 122 -21.75 -24.99 21.00
CA PRO A 122 -21.94 -24.71 22.43
C PRO A 122 -20.65 -24.39 23.20
N CYS A 123 -19.47 -24.79 22.71
CA CYS A 123 -18.21 -24.47 23.37
C CYS A 123 -17.78 -23.00 23.21
N VAL A 124 -18.36 -22.23 22.28
CA VAL A 124 -18.06 -20.79 22.12
C VAL A 124 -18.84 -20.00 23.18
N PRO A 125 -18.17 -19.32 24.14
CA PRO A 125 -18.87 -18.61 25.21
C PRO A 125 -19.75 -17.51 24.64
N LYS A 126 -21.06 -17.58 24.95
CA LYS A 126 -22.06 -16.63 24.47
C LYS A 126 -21.81 -15.22 25.03
N ARG A 127 -22.10 -14.21 24.22
CA ARG A 127 -22.02 -12.78 24.55
C ARG A 127 -23.35 -12.08 24.24
N PRO A 128 -23.62 -10.90 24.82
CA PRO A 128 -24.77 -10.08 24.43
C PRO A 128 -24.83 -9.89 22.91
N PHE A 129 -26.06 -9.96 22.37
CA PHE A 129 -26.37 -9.85 20.95
C PHE A 129 -25.83 -10.97 20.02
N ASP A 130 -25.19 -12.03 20.53
CA ASP A 130 -24.81 -13.19 19.69
C ASP A 130 -25.99 -13.79 18.90
N SER A 131 -27.21 -13.70 19.44
CA SER A 131 -28.45 -14.14 18.78
C SER A 131 -28.83 -13.32 17.55
N LEU A 132 -28.18 -12.17 17.31
CA LEU A 132 -28.29 -11.36 16.10
C LEU A 132 -27.10 -11.59 15.15
N LYS A 133 -25.94 -12.01 15.68
CA LYS A 133 -24.76 -12.41 14.90
C LYS A 133 -24.86 -13.81 14.29
N TYR A 134 -25.75 -14.64 14.83
CA TYR A 134 -26.04 -15.96 14.29
C TYR A 134 -27.52 -16.29 14.53
N ILE A 135 -28.32 -16.11 13.47
CA ILE A 135 -29.73 -16.47 13.40
C ILE A 135 -29.83 -17.69 12.47
N PRO A 136 -30.00 -18.92 12.98
CA PRO A 136 -30.03 -20.12 12.14
C PRO A 136 -31.28 -20.14 11.24
N LEU A 137 -31.10 -20.57 9.99
CA LEU A 137 -32.14 -20.68 8.98
C LEU A 137 -32.53 -22.14 8.77
N PHE A 138 -33.83 -22.41 8.62
CA PHE A 138 -34.40 -23.72 8.27
C PHE A 138 -34.01 -24.88 9.22
N GLY A 139 -33.53 -24.59 10.43
CA GLY A 139 -32.98 -25.58 11.36
C GLY A 139 -31.61 -26.15 10.96
N ASN A 140 -30.97 -25.61 9.92
CA ASN A 140 -29.66 -26.03 9.42
C ASN A 140 -28.55 -25.17 10.09
N PRO A 141 -27.55 -25.75 10.78
CA PRO A 141 -26.46 -24.98 11.38
C PRO A 141 -25.51 -24.32 10.36
N ASP A 142 -25.52 -24.77 9.10
CA ASP A 142 -24.73 -24.20 8.01
C ASP A 142 -25.47 -23.10 7.25
N ALA A 143 -26.73 -22.82 7.57
CA ALA A 143 -27.50 -21.72 7.00
C ALA A 143 -27.85 -20.72 8.10
N TYR A 144 -27.44 -19.46 7.96
CA TYR A 144 -27.70 -18.43 8.98
C TYR A 144 -27.74 -17.02 8.40
N VAL A 145 -28.34 -16.10 9.17
CA VAL A 145 -28.18 -14.66 9.00
C VAL A 145 -27.29 -14.13 10.12
N SER A 146 -26.33 -13.28 9.77
CA SER A 146 -25.57 -12.45 10.69
C SER A 146 -25.89 -10.98 10.44
N LEU A 147 -26.20 -10.24 11.50
CA LEU A 147 -26.38 -8.80 11.46
C LEU A 147 -25.18 -8.12 12.10
N GLY A 148 -24.84 -6.90 11.68
CA GLY A 148 -23.75 -6.15 12.30
C GLY A 148 -23.75 -4.66 12.00
N VAL A 149 -22.88 -3.94 12.71
CA VAL A 149 -22.72 -2.49 12.57
C VAL A 149 -21.25 -2.09 12.61
N VAL A 150 -20.91 -1.05 11.85
CA VAL A 150 -19.66 -0.32 11.93
C VAL A 150 -19.99 1.13 12.22
N LEU A 151 -19.36 1.73 13.22
CA LEU A 151 -19.36 3.18 13.42
C LEU A 151 -17.91 3.64 13.40
N ARG A 152 -17.59 4.57 12.50
CA ARG A 152 -16.30 5.24 12.46
C ARG A 152 -16.50 6.73 12.68
N GLU A 153 -15.84 7.26 13.69
CA GLU A 153 -15.71 8.69 13.95
C GLU A 153 -14.26 9.08 13.69
N ARG A 154 -14.02 10.09 12.87
CA ARG A 154 -12.67 10.62 12.65
C ARG A 154 -12.63 12.13 12.64
N LEU A 155 -11.97 12.71 13.65
CA LEU A 155 -11.60 14.12 13.65
C LEU A 155 -10.37 14.31 12.77
N GLU A 156 -10.43 15.24 11.83
CA GLU A 156 -9.27 15.68 11.04
C GLU A 156 -9.07 17.18 11.18
N THR A 157 -7.81 17.59 11.28
CA THR A 157 -7.35 18.97 11.12
C THR A 157 -6.31 19.01 10.00
N ASN A 158 -6.42 19.97 9.09
CA ASN A 158 -5.43 20.26 8.05
C ASN A 158 -5.31 21.78 7.88
N ASP A 159 -4.14 22.36 8.16
CA ASP A 159 -3.98 23.83 8.20
C ASP A 159 -3.64 24.47 6.83
N ALA A 160 -3.18 23.67 5.87
CA ALA A 160 -2.67 24.13 4.58
C ALA A 160 -2.84 23.06 3.48
N PRO A 161 -4.10 22.74 3.09
CA PRO A 161 -4.36 21.93 1.89
C PRO A 161 -3.68 22.55 0.67
N LEU A 162 -3.12 21.73 -0.22
CA LEU A 162 -2.28 22.17 -1.34
C LEU A 162 -1.13 23.12 -0.91
N PHE A 163 -0.63 22.97 0.32
CA PHE A 163 0.39 23.80 0.95
C PHE A 163 -0.01 25.28 1.11
N GLY A 164 -1.32 25.55 1.16
CA GLY A 164 -1.88 26.90 1.20
C GLY A 164 -1.92 27.60 -0.16
N LEU A 165 -1.68 26.88 -1.27
CA LEU A 165 -1.83 27.39 -2.63
C LEU A 165 -3.23 27.05 -3.19
N GLY A 166 -3.96 28.04 -3.65
CA GLY A 166 -5.32 27.89 -4.18
C GLY A 166 -6.40 28.40 -3.22
N SER A 167 -7.63 27.88 -3.34
CA SER A 167 -8.80 28.31 -2.56
C SER A 167 -9.07 27.47 -1.30
N GLY A 168 -8.25 26.45 -1.03
CA GLY A 168 -8.34 25.65 0.18
C GLY A 168 -7.87 26.44 1.42
N HIS A 169 -8.61 26.33 2.52
CA HIS A 169 -8.30 26.99 3.78
C HIS A 169 -8.02 25.96 4.87
N ALA A 170 -7.48 26.41 6.01
CA ALA A 170 -7.35 25.58 7.20
C ALA A 170 -8.73 25.07 7.64
N ASP A 171 -8.83 23.79 7.98
CA ASP A 171 -10.10 23.14 8.31
C ASP A 171 -9.94 22.15 9.47
N THR A 172 -10.97 22.02 10.30
CA THR A 172 -11.09 21.01 11.35
C THR A 172 -12.51 20.48 11.38
N TYR A 173 -12.69 19.19 11.08
CA TYR A 173 -14.01 18.59 10.86
C TYR A 173 -14.07 17.14 11.37
N LEU A 174 -15.30 16.68 11.62
CA LEU A 174 -15.59 15.31 12.04
C LEU A 174 -16.19 14.53 10.87
N LEU A 175 -15.55 13.43 10.49
CA LEU A 175 -16.06 12.46 9.54
C LEU A 175 -16.72 11.29 10.30
N GLN A 176 -18.05 11.27 10.28
CA GLN A 176 -18.86 10.12 10.72
C GLN A 176 -19.08 9.18 9.54
N ARG A 177 -19.00 7.87 9.80
CA ARG A 177 -19.53 6.83 8.90
C ARG A 177 -20.19 5.72 9.71
N LEU A 178 -21.49 5.54 9.52
CA LEU A 178 -22.29 4.45 10.06
C LEU A 178 -22.57 3.45 8.93
N GLU A 179 -22.23 2.18 9.12
CA GLU A 179 -22.55 1.10 8.18
C GLU A 179 -23.36 0.02 8.93
N VAL A 180 -24.52 -0.39 8.41
CA VAL A 180 -25.30 -1.53 8.94
C VAL A 180 -25.41 -2.61 7.88
N HIS A 181 -25.26 -3.87 8.26
CA HIS A 181 -25.22 -4.98 7.30
C HIS A 181 -25.97 -6.23 7.75
N ALA A 182 -26.36 -7.03 6.75
CA ALA A 182 -26.84 -8.39 6.88
C ALA A 182 -26.03 -9.31 5.95
N ASP A 183 -25.52 -10.41 6.51
CA ASP A 183 -24.82 -11.48 5.81
C ASP A 183 -25.66 -12.76 5.90
N VAL A 184 -26.20 -13.22 4.77
CA VAL A 184 -26.95 -14.48 4.68
C VAL A 184 -26.04 -15.54 4.10
N ARG A 185 -25.76 -16.60 4.87
CA ARG A 185 -25.02 -17.79 4.43
C ARG A 185 -25.99 -18.94 4.23
N LEU A 186 -25.88 -19.65 3.11
CA LEU A 186 -26.68 -20.83 2.77
C LEU A 186 -25.74 -22.00 2.47
N GLY A 187 -25.35 -22.73 3.51
CA GLY A 187 -24.31 -23.73 3.41
C GLY A 187 -22.93 -23.13 3.14
N PRO A 188 -21.95 -23.94 2.71
CA PRO A 188 -20.65 -23.45 2.27
C PRO A 188 -20.66 -22.79 0.87
N HIS A 189 -21.81 -22.79 0.18
CA HIS A 189 -21.90 -22.50 -1.26
C HIS A 189 -22.29 -21.05 -1.56
N VAL A 190 -23.33 -20.52 -0.91
CA VAL A 190 -23.93 -19.23 -1.29
C VAL A 190 -23.88 -18.23 -0.14
N GLN A 191 -23.45 -17.02 -0.45
CA GLN A 191 -23.50 -15.84 0.40
C GLN A 191 -24.35 -14.76 -0.27
N ILE A 192 -25.20 -14.08 0.50
CA ILE A 192 -25.88 -12.84 0.08
C ILE A 192 -25.53 -11.78 1.13
N PHE A 193 -24.80 -10.75 0.73
CA PHE A 193 -24.34 -9.69 1.63
C PHE A 193 -24.93 -8.35 1.21
N THR A 194 -25.56 -7.65 2.16
CA THR A 194 -26.13 -6.31 1.97
C THR A 194 -25.65 -5.39 3.08
N GLN A 195 -25.20 -4.19 2.72
CA GLN A 195 -24.72 -3.16 3.61
C GLN A 195 -25.25 -1.79 3.18
N LEU A 196 -25.91 -1.10 4.11
CA LEU A 196 -26.28 0.30 3.99
C LEU A 196 -25.22 1.16 4.69
N GLU A 197 -25.04 2.39 4.21
CA GLU A 197 -24.13 3.40 4.78
C GLU A 197 -24.83 4.74 4.95
N ASP A 198 -24.44 5.47 5.99
CA ASP A 198 -24.66 6.90 6.18
C ASP A 198 -23.30 7.56 6.52
N ALA A 199 -22.87 8.54 5.74
CA ALA A 199 -21.54 9.14 5.82
C ALA A 199 -21.61 10.69 5.81
N HIS A 200 -21.21 11.31 6.90
CA HIS A 200 -21.41 12.74 7.16
C HIS A 200 -20.12 13.47 7.57
N PRO A 201 -19.74 14.58 6.88
CA PRO A 201 -18.57 15.39 7.21
C PRO A 201 -18.96 16.66 7.99
N TYR A 202 -19.26 16.51 9.29
CA TYR A 202 -19.69 17.61 10.15
C TYR A 202 -18.62 18.69 10.31
N GLY A 203 -18.98 19.93 10.00
CA GLY A 203 -18.11 21.11 10.13
C GLY A 203 -17.13 21.33 8.97
N LYS A 204 -17.07 20.44 7.97
CA LYS A 204 -16.14 20.56 6.85
C LYS A 204 -16.52 21.71 5.92
N ASN A 205 -15.58 22.61 5.61
CA ASN A 205 -15.82 23.80 4.80
C ASN A 205 -16.00 23.51 3.31
N THR A 206 -15.30 22.49 2.79
CA THR A 206 -15.41 22.06 1.39
C THR A 206 -15.68 20.56 1.35
N VAL A 207 -16.94 20.22 1.08
CA VAL A 207 -17.43 18.84 0.97
C VAL A 207 -17.31 18.36 -0.48
N SER A 208 -16.87 17.12 -0.64
CA SER A 208 -16.80 16.43 -1.93
C SER A 208 -17.50 15.06 -1.85
N PRO A 209 -17.77 14.38 -2.99
CA PRO A 209 -18.41 13.05 -2.99
C PRO A 209 -17.60 11.93 -2.31
N VAL A 210 -16.36 12.18 -1.86
CA VAL A 210 -15.61 11.23 -1.03
C VAL A 210 -15.72 11.52 0.48
N ASP A 211 -16.45 12.57 0.86
CA ASP A 211 -16.64 13.03 2.24
C ASP A 211 -18.05 12.79 2.77
N LYS A 212 -19.04 12.87 1.90
CA LYS A 212 -20.47 12.74 2.21
C LYS A 212 -21.13 11.73 1.29
N ASN A 213 -21.90 10.82 1.88
CA ASN A 213 -22.92 10.03 1.20
C ASN A 213 -24.12 9.97 2.16
N PRO A 214 -25.32 10.46 1.79
CA PRO A 214 -26.55 10.22 2.55
C PRO A 214 -26.88 8.72 2.68
N LEU A 215 -28.09 8.37 3.12
CA LEU A 215 -28.43 6.95 3.28
C LEU A 215 -28.43 6.24 1.91
N ASP A 216 -27.44 5.38 1.66
CA ASP A 216 -27.29 4.66 0.39
C ASP A 216 -26.82 3.20 0.60
N LEU A 217 -26.83 2.44 -0.48
CA LEU A 217 -26.41 1.05 -0.60
C LEU A 217 -24.90 0.97 -0.86
N ARG A 218 -24.12 0.73 0.20
CA ARG A 218 -22.66 0.56 0.13
C ARG A 218 -22.26 -0.76 -0.55
N GLN A 219 -22.88 -1.88 -0.19
CA GLN A 219 -22.67 -3.19 -0.82
C GLN A 219 -23.97 -3.97 -0.91
N ALA A 220 -24.15 -4.72 -2.00
CA ALA A 220 -25.25 -5.65 -2.23
C ALA A 220 -24.82 -6.66 -3.29
N PHE A 221 -24.43 -7.85 -2.87
CA PHE A 221 -23.96 -8.89 -3.80
C PHE A 221 -24.40 -10.29 -3.40
N VAL A 222 -24.44 -11.17 -4.40
CA VAL A 222 -24.48 -12.62 -4.22
C VAL A 222 -23.10 -13.16 -4.58
N ALA A 223 -22.54 -13.99 -3.69
CA ALA A 223 -21.33 -14.76 -3.96
C ALA A 223 -21.62 -16.27 -3.92
N ILE A 224 -20.95 -17.01 -4.80
CA ILE A 224 -21.06 -18.46 -4.96
C ILE A 224 -19.64 -19.05 -4.92
N VAL A 225 -19.44 -20.13 -4.18
CA VAL A 225 -18.18 -20.88 -4.07
C VAL A 225 -18.45 -22.35 -4.35
N GLU A 226 -17.81 -22.92 -5.36
CA GLU A 226 -18.01 -24.32 -5.78
C GLU A 226 -16.69 -25.01 -6.15
N PRO A 227 -16.55 -26.33 -5.92
CA PRO A 227 -15.45 -27.10 -6.49
C PRO A 227 -15.59 -27.20 -8.01
N LEU A 228 -14.50 -26.98 -8.74
CA LEU A 228 -14.44 -27.09 -10.20
C LEU A 228 -13.18 -27.87 -10.62
N GLY A 229 -13.36 -29.16 -10.86
CA GLY A 229 -12.27 -30.07 -11.21
C GLY A 229 -11.25 -30.18 -10.07
N PRO A 230 -9.96 -29.88 -10.31
CA PRO A 230 -8.91 -29.89 -9.28
C PRO A 230 -8.87 -28.63 -8.41
N GLY A 231 -9.73 -27.64 -8.65
CA GLY A 231 -9.71 -26.34 -8.02
C GLY A 231 -11.05 -25.91 -7.44
N VAL A 232 -11.13 -24.65 -7.02
CA VAL A 232 -12.35 -24.00 -6.52
C VAL A 232 -12.62 -22.78 -7.40
N ILE A 233 -13.86 -22.63 -7.87
CA ILE A 233 -14.33 -21.40 -8.52
C ILE A 233 -15.12 -20.57 -7.51
N LYS A 234 -14.91 -19.26 -7.53
CA LYS A 234 -15.68 -18.30 -6.74
C LYS A 234 -16.21 -17.23 -7.68
N PHE A 235 -17.47 -16.85 -7.50
CA PHE A 235 -18.16 -15.90 -8.37
C PHE A 235 -18.93 -14.91 -7.52
N ARG A 236 -18.82 -13.60 -7.78
CA ARG A 236 -19.48 -12.54 -7.02
C ARG A 236 -20.11 -11.53 -7.99
N VAL A 237 -21.41 -11.28 -7.84
CA VAL A 237 -22.17 -10.35 -8.69
C VAL A 237 -22.98 -9.37 -7.84
N GLY A 238 -22.91 -8.09 -8.21
CA GLY A 238 -23.59 -6.98 -7.53
C GLY A 238 -22.62 -5.88 -7.10
N ARG A 239 -23.12 -4.95 -6.27
CA ARG A 239 -22.34 -3.85 -5.68
C ARG A 239 -21.40 -4.42 -4.62
N GLN A 240 -20.11 -4.29 -4.86
CA GLN A 240 -19.06 -4.90 -4.02
C GLN A 240 -17.87 -3.96 -3.91
N GLU A 241 -17.16 -4.03 -2.79
CA GLU A 241 -15.85 -3.40 -2.69
C GLU A 241 -14.78 -4.28 -3.34
N MET A 242 -13.74 -3.66 -3.89
CA MET A 242 -12.60 -4.36 -4.48
C MET A 242 -11.29 -3.67 -4.14
N ALA A 243 -10.27 -4.47 -3.88
CA ALA A 243 -8.90 -4.03 -3.64
C ALA A 243 -7.92 -5.19 -3.93
N PHE A 244 -6.75 -4.83 -4.46
CA PHE A 244 -5.61 -5.76 -4.64
C PHE A 244 -4.38 -5.21 -3.94
N ASP A 245 -3.55 -6.10 -3.39
CA ASP A 245 -2.19 -5.80 -2.92
C ASP A 245 -2.13 -4.65 -1.89
N LEU A 246 -1.16 -3.73 -2.05
CA LEU A 246 -1.04 -2.48 -1.29
C LEU A 246 -1.96 -1.37 -1.81
N GLN A 247 -2.91 -1.72 -2.70
CA GLN A 247 -4.00 -0.85 -3.13
C GLN A 247 -3.54 0.43 -3.84
N ARG A 248 -2.48 0.33 -4.64
CA ARG A 248 -1.88 1.45 -5.39
C ARG A 248 -2.77 1.93 -6.54
N PHE A 249 -3.49 1.01 -7.18
CA PHE A 249 -4.41 1.26 -8.30
C PHE A 249 -5.89 1.07 -7.98
N ILE A 250 -6.21 -0.03 -7.28
CA ILE A 250 -7.57 -0.43 -6.92
C ILE A 250 -7.59 -0.54 -5.41
N SER A 251 -8.34 0.32 -4.78
CA SER A 251 -8.52 0.35 -3.34
C SER A 251 -9.99 0.43 -2.99
N VAL A 252 -10.30 0.05 -1.75
CA VAL A 252 -11.58 0.36 -1.11
C VAL A 252 -11.66 1.82 -0.66
N ARG A 253 -10.59 2.62 -0.83
CA ARG A 253 -10.45 4.01 -0.35
C ARG A 253 -10.97 4.22 1.08
N ASP A 254 -10.52 3.44 2.08
CA ASP A 254 -10.90 3.71 3.49
C ASP A 254 -10.26 4.99 4.05
N GLY A 255 -9.31 5.58 3.31
CA GLY A 255 -8.69 6.87 3.60
C GLY A 255 -9.72 8.00 3.68
N PRO A 256 -10.42 8.36 2.59
CA PRO A 256 -11.58 9.27 2.62
C PRO A 256 -12.73 8.85 3.56
N ASN A 257 -13.83 9.63 3.59
CA ASN A 257 -14.99 9.22 4.36
C ASN A 257 -15.72 8.06 3.68
N VAL A 258 -16.15 8.31 2.44
CA VAL A 258 -16.91 7.41 1.58
C VAL A 258 -15.94 6.44 0.88
N ARG A 259 -16.15 5.13 1.05
CA ARG A 259 -15.32 4.08 0.43
C ARG A 259 -15.57 3.99 -1.08
N GLN A 260 -14.73 3.29 -1.83
CA GLN A 260 -14.97 2.97 -3.25
C GLN A 260 -15.56 1.57 -3.40
N ALA A 261 -16.80 1.52 -3.89
CA ALA A 261 -17.49 0.32 -4.34
C ALA A 261 -17.57 0.28 -5.88
N TYR A 262 -17.91 -0.90 -6.40
CA TYR A 262 -17.98 -1.22 -7.80
C TYR A 262 -19.23 -2.07 -8.06
N ASP A 263 -20.05 -1.66 -9.02
CA ASP A 263 -21.14 -2.51 -9.53
C ASP A 263 -20.50 -3.46 -10.54
N ALA A 264 -20.37 -4.74 -10.17
CA ALA A 264 -19.40 -5.64 -10.78
C ALA A 264 -19.87 -7.09 -10.94
N ILE A 265 -19.28 -7.75 -11.94
CA ILE A 265 -19.14 -9.20 -12.02
C ILE A 265 -17.67 -9.51 -11.75
N TRP A 266 -17.40 -10.42 -10.83
CA TRP A 266 -16.06 -10.84 -10.43
C TRP A 266 -16.04 -12.37 -10.31
N ALA A 267 -14.95 -12.99 -10.76
CA ALA A 267 -14.72 -14.42 -10.62
C ALA A 267 -13.26 -14.71 -10.29
N ASP A 268 -13.02 -15.68 -9.41
CA ASP A 268 -11.71 -16.32 -9.25
C ASP A 268 -11.77 -17.84 -9.50
N TYR A 269 -10.63 -18.39 -9.92
CA TYR A 269 -10.38 -19.82 -9.96
C TYR A 269 -9.04 -20.13 -9.30
N GLU A 270 -9.09 -20.84 -8.17
CA GLU A 270 -7.94 -21.28 -7.38
C GLU A 270 -7.61 -22.74 -7.68
N THR A 271 -6.38 -23.03 -8.13
CA THR A 271 -5.92 -24.38 -8.47
C THR A 271 -4.45 -24.59 -8.08
N GLY A 272 -4.21 -25.31 -6.98
CA GLY A 272 -2.88 -25.48 -6.41
C GLY A 272 -2.29 -24.12 -5.99
N PRO A 273 -1.06 -23.76 -6.41
CA PRO A 273 -0.46 -22.46 -6.07
C PRO A 273 -0.94 -21.31 -6.95
N TRP A 274 -1.83 -21.55 -7.92
CA TRP A 274 -2.29 -20.54 -8.88
C TRP A 274 -3.69 -20.04 -8.56
N ARG A 275 -3.90 -18.74 -8.78
CA ARG A 275 -5.20 -18.08 -8.69
C ARG A 275 -5.37 -17.16 -9.90
N TRP A 276 -6.52 -17.27 -10.55
CA TRP A 276 -6.86 -16.52 -11.77
C TRP A 276 -8.11 -15.71 -11.47
N ILE A 277 -8.06 -14.39 -11.66
CA ILE A 277 -9.17 -13.48 -11.36
C ILE A 277 -9.59 -12.77 -12.66
N ALA A 278 -10.88 -12.67 -12.91
CA ALA A 278 -11.46 -11.86 -13.98
C ALA A 278 -12.57 -10.97 -13.42
N TYR A 279 -12.64 -9.72 -13.87
CA TYR A 279 -13.63 -8.76 -13.39
C TYR A 279 -14.09 -7.79 -14.48
N ALA A 280 -15.38 -7.47 -14.45
CA ALA A 280 -15.98 -6.42 -15.25
C ALA A 280 -16.75 -5.48 -14.32
N THR A 281 -16.36 -4.20 -14.25
CA THR A 281 -16.89 -3.28 -13.25
C THR A 281 -17.30 -1.92 -13.82
N GLN A 282 -18.31 -1.33 -13.17
CA GLN A 282 -18.59 0.10 -13.19
C GLN A 282 -18.35 0.64 -11.78
N PRO A 283 -17.26 1.39 -11.55
CA PRO A 283 -17.02 2.07 -10.28
C PRO A 283 -18.20 2.99 -9.94
N VAL A 284 -18.70 2.88 -8.70
CA VAL A 284 -19.81 3.69 -8.21
C VAL A 284 -19.37 5.15 -8.11
N GLN A 285 -20.21 6.05 -8.60
CA GLN A 285 -20.05 7.49 -8.60
C GLN A 285 -20.98 8.10 -7.56
N TYR A 286 -20.39 8.52 -6.45
CA TYR A 286 -21.11 9.04 -5.30
C TYR A 286 -21.80 10.37 -5.58
N ARG A 287 -22.96 10.55 -4.97
CA ARG A 287 -23.75 11.77 -5.01
C ARG A 287 -24.29 12.07 -3.60
N ASP A 288 -24.89 13.24 -3.44
CA ASP A 288 -25.31 13.72 -2.13
C ASP A 288 -26.56 14.61 -2.16
N ASN A 289 -27.38 14.48 -3.21
CA ASN A 289 -28.58 15.29 -3.44
C ASN A 289 -29.81 14.72 -2.70
N SER A 290 -29.87 13.39 -2.54
CA SER A 290 -30.91 12.67 -1.82
C SER A 290 -30.41 11.29 -1.38
N ASP A 291 -31.12 10.62 -0.49
CA ASP A 291 -30.87 9.21 -0.18
C ASP A 291 -31.02 8.32 -1.43
N PHE A 292 -30.23 7.25 -1.51
CA PHE A 292 -30.21 6.27 -2.60
C PHE A 292 -30.03 6.86 -4.02
N ASP A 293 -29.16 7.87 -4.18
CA ASP A 293 -28.87 8.53 -5.46
C ASP A 293 -27.55 8.11 -6.15
N ASP A 294 -26.76 7.21 -5.55
CA ASP A 294 -25.53 6.64 -6.10
C ASP A 294 -25.73 5.92 -7.45
N VAL A 295 -24.86 6.24 -8.42
CA VAL A 295 -24.94 5.65 -9.78
C VAL A 295 -23.68 4.93 -10.23
N SER A 296 -23.88 3.86 -11.00
CA SER A 296 -22.88 3.30 -11.91
C SER A 296 -23.33 3.54 -13.35
N ASN A 297 -22.39 3.66 -14.30
CA ASN A 297 -22.72 3.85 -15.71
C ASN A 297 -21.54 3.48 -16.62
N ARG A 298 -21.76 3.50 -17.94
CA ARG A 298 -20.72 3.18 -18.94
C ARG A 298 -19.71 4.31 -19.20
N HIS A 299 -19.89 5.49 -18.58
CA HIS A 299 -18.92 6.59 -18.68
C HIS A 299 -17.73 6.43 -17.73
N LEU A 300 -17.78 5.47 -16.80
CA LEU A 300 -16.68 5.07 -15.96
C LEU A 300 -16.68 3.55 -15.83
N THR A 301 -15.68 2.88 -16.40
CA THR A 301 -15.57 1.40 -16.34
C THR A 301 -14.15 0.98 -16.02
N PHE A 302 -14.00 -0.09 -15.26
CA PHE A 302 -12.69 -0.67 -14.97
C PHE A 302 -12.78 -2.20 -14.98
N SER A 303 -12.18 -2.84 -15.99
CA SER A 303 -12.37 -4.27 -16.24
C SER A 303 -11.06 -4.93 -16.64
N GLY A 304 -10.80 -6.16 -16.22
CA GLY A 304 -9.49 -6.76 -16.39
C GLY A 304 -9.38 -8.22 -15.98
N VAL A 305 -8.16 -8.72 -16.08
CA VAL A 305 -7.76 -10.07 -15.67
C VAL A 305 -6.46 -10.00 -14.88
N ARG A 306 -6.32 -10.88 -13.90
CA ARG A 306 -5.17 -10.96 -13.00
C ARG A 306 -4.80 -12.42 -12.78
N VAL A 307 -3.50 -12.69 -12.69
CA VAL A 307 -2.93 -13.99 -12.32
C VAL A 307 -2.04 -13.83 -11.11
N GLU A 308 -2.13 -14.78 -10.19
CA GLU A 308 -1.35 -14.84 -8.97
C GLU A 308 -0.75 -16.24 -8.84
N ARG A 309 0.49 -16.31 -8.37
CA ARG A 309 1.20 -17.56 -8.10
C ARG A 309 1.92 -17.48 -6.77
N GLN A 310 1.53 -18.35 -5.85
CA GLN A 310 2.18 -18.51 -4.56
C GLN A 310 3.47 -19.35 -4.66
N GLY A 311 4.42 -19.12 -3.75
CA GLY A 311 5.62 -19.96 -3.62
C GLY A 311 6.61 -19.85 -4.78
N VAL A 312 6.77 -18.65 -5.34
CA VAL A 312 7.83 -18.32 -6.31
C VAL A 312 9.13 -18.01 -5.56
N GLY A 313 9.77 -19.07 -5.07
CA GLY A 313 10.92 -18.94 -4.17
C GLY A 313 10.44 -18.46 -2.78
N PRO A 314 11.07 -17.41 -2.19
CA PRO A 314 10.70 -16.89 -0.87
C PRO A 314 9.53 -15.88 -0.90
N GLY A 315 8.69 -15.90 -1.92
CA GLY A 315 7.60 -14.94 -2.10
C GLY A 315 6.60 -15.35 -3.20
N ASP A 316 5.67 -14.46 -3.48
CA ASP A 316 4.55 -14.66 -4.40
C ASP A 316 4.60 -13.62 -5.52
N VAL A 317 4.20 -14.03 -6.74
CA VAL A 317 4.14 -13.15 -7.92
C VAL A 317 2.68 -12.94 -8.30
N SER A 318 2.33 -11.71 -8.66
CA SER A 318 1.10 -11.42 -9.39
C SER A 318 1.37 -10.51 -10.58
N ALA A 319 0.47 -10.56 -11.57
CA ALA A 319 0.45 -9.64 -12.69
C ALA A 319 -0.98 -9.44 -13.14
N TYR A 320 -1.32 -8.24 -13.63
CA TYR A 320 -2.65 -7.97 -14.16
C TYR A 320 -2.64 -7.01 -15.34
N TYR A 321 -3.72 -7.10 -16.12
CA TYR A 321 -4.08 -6.15 -17.15
C TYR A 321 -5.51 -5.66 -16.92
N SER A 322 -5.71 -4.35 -17.03
CA SER A 322 -7.04 -3.72 -16.94
C SER A 322 -7.22 -2.65 -18.00
N ARG A 323 -8.45 -2.52 -18.49
CA ARG A 323 -8.89 -1.35 -19.25
C ARG A 323 -9.72 -0.44 -18.36
N TYR A 324 -9.25 0.79 -18.21
CA TYR A 324 -9.96 1.90 -17.60
C TYR A 324 -10.52 2.80 -18.70
N ASN A 325 -11.83 3.07 -18.66
CA ASN A 325 -12.44 4.06 -19.53
C ASN A 325 -13.12 5.15 -18.69
N ARG A 326 -12.93 6.42 -19.08
CA ARG A 326 -13.57 7.57 -18.44
C ARG A 326 -13.97 8.63 -19.47
N SER A 327 -15.26 8.95 -19.58
CA SER A 327 -15.69 10.10 -20.38
C SER A 327 -15.29 11.43 -19.75
N ASN A 328 -15.01 12.43 -20.58
CA ASN A 328 -14.68 13.81 -20.13
C ASN A 328 -13.51 13.89 -19.12
N ALA A 329 -12.50 13.03 -19.27
CA ALA A 329 -11.28 13.12 -18.50
C ALA A 329 -10.56 14.46 -18.73
N ARG A 330 -9.82 14.92 -17.71
CA ARG A 330 -9.06 16.18 -17.73
C ARG A 330 -7.72 15.99 -17.04
N PHE A 331 -6.66 16.29 -17.76
CA PHE A 331 -5.27 16.39 -17.34
C PHE A 331 -4.80 17.82 -17.64
N LEU A 332 -3.58 18.19 -17.22
CA LEU A 332 -3.04 19.52 -17.52
C LEU A 332 -2.90 19.78 -19.02
N ASP A 333 -2.48 18.76 -19.79
CA ASP A 333 -2.26 18.87 -21.23
C ASP A 333 -3.28 18.08 -22.08
N ALA A 334 -4.27 17.39 -21.50
CA ALA A 334 -5.23 16.59 -22.27
C ALA A 334 -6.67 16.65 -21.73
N THR A 335 -7.64 16.65 -22.65
CA THR A 335 -9.07 16.55 -22.34
C THR A 335 -9.78 15.66 -23.35
N GLY A 336 -10.89 15.04 -22.93
CA GLY A 336 -11.73 14.19 -23.78
C GLY A 336 -11.96 12.81 -23.15
N ASP A 337 -12.42 11.85 -23.96
CA ASP A 337 -12.62 10.48 -23.48
C ASP A 337 -11.28 9.76 -23.29
N GLU A 338 -11.08 9.22 -22.10
CA GLU A 338 -9.92 8.42 -21.71
C GLU A 338 -10.20 6.95 -21.92
N HIS A 339 -9.30 6.28 -22.65
CA HIS A 339 -9.24 4.83 -22.80
C HIS A 339 -7.82 4.43 -22.44
N ARG A 340 -7.62 3.88 -21.24
CA ARG A 340 -6.30 3.57 -20.67
C ARG A 340 -6.16 2.08 -20.42
N ASP A 341 -5.13 1.49 -21.03
CA ASP A 341 -4.67 0.15 -20.76
C ASP A 341 -3.63 0.20 -19.65
N VAL A 342 -3.84 -0.58 -18.59
CA VAL A 342 -3.04 -0.63 -17.38
C VAL A 342 -2.41 -2.00 -17.28
N PHE A 343 -1.11 -2.04 -17.06
CA PHE A 343 -0.33 -3.25 -16.86
C PHE A 343 0.42 -3.15 -15.54
N ASP A 344 0.42 -4.25 -14.79
CA ASP A 344 1.06 -4.34 -13.49
C ASP A 344 1.75 -5.70 -13.31
N ALA A 345 2.86 -5.70 -12.58
CA ALA A 345 3.52 -6.88 -12.08
C ALA A 345 4.12 -6.63 -10.70
N ARG A 346 3.81 -7.52 -9.75
CA ARG A 346 4.22 -7.44 -8.35
C ARG A 346 4.96 -8.70 -7.91
N TYR A 347 6.02 -8.51 -7.11
CA TYR A 347 6.66 -9.58 -6.34
C TYR A 347 6.79 -9.15 -4.87
N ALA A 348 6.18 -9.93 -3.97
CA ALA A 348 6.23 -9.69 -2.53
C ALA A 348 6.68 -10.97 -1.81
N GLY A 349 7.42 -10.85 -0.73
CA GLY A 349 7.99 -12.02 -0.07
C GLY A 349 8.65 -11.74 1.27
N LYS A 350 9.10 -12.81 1.91
CA LYS A 350 9.72 -12.78 3.23
C LYS A 350 10.75 -13.88 3.38
N LEU A 351 11.94 -13.51 3.83
CA LEU A 351 13.03 -14.44 4.14
C LEU A 351 13.57 -14.16 5.54
N GLY A 352 13.18 -15.00 6.50
CA GLY A 352 13.52 -14.84 7.91
C GLY A 352 12.97 -13.54 8.50
N HIS A 353 13.86 -12.58 8.76
CA HIS A 353 13.54 -11.26 9.32
C HIS A 353 13.43 -10.15 8.27
N VAL A 354 13.74 -10.45 7.00
CA VAL A 354 13.60 -9.50 5.88
C VAL A 354 12.26 -9.74 5.18
N ASP A 355 11.55 -8.65 4.89
CA ASP A 355 10.33 -8.65 4.08
C ASP A 355 10.40 -7.60 2.98
N TRP A 356 9.73 -7.83 1.84
CA TRP A 356 9.69 -6.90 0.71
C TRP A 356 8.39 -6.99 -0.09
N ASP A 357 8.14 -5.91 -0.83
CA ASP A 357 7.08 -5.71 -1.81
C ASP A 357 7.66 -4.84 -2.93
N VAL A 358 7.56 -5.27 -4.18
CA VAL A 358 7.97 -4.49 -5.35
C VAL A 358 6.90 -4.63 -6.43
N GLU A 359 6.38 -3.51 -6.92
CA GLU A 359 5.32 -3.39 -7.91
C GLU A 359 5.78 -2.46 -9.04
N GLY A 360 5.63 -2.91 -10.29
CA GLY A 360 6.08 -2.21 -11.49
C GLY A 360 4.95 -2.07 -12.51
N MET A 361 4.70 -0.83 -12.94
CA MET A 361 3.42 -0.44 -13.52
C MET A 361 3.61 0.34 -14.82
N TYR A 362 2.77 0.07 -15.81
CA TYR A 362 2.78 0.78 -17.09
C TYR A 362 1.37 1.11 -17.57
N GLN A 363 1.22 2.25 -18.24
CA GLN A 363 -0.04 2.74 -18.76
C GLN A 363 0.12 3.21 -20.21
N SER A 364 -0.78 2.76 -21.07
CA SER A 364 -0.89 3.16 -22.48
C SER A 364 -2.36 3.44 -22.85
N GLY A 365 -2.62 3.81 -24.11
CA GLY A 365 -3.97 4.18 -24.59
C GLY A 365 -4.04 5.64 -25.02
N HIS A 366 -5.17 6.30 -24.80
CA HIS A 366 -5.42 7.69 -25.24
C HIS A 366 -6.29 8.50 -24.28
N VAL A 367 -6.14 9.83 -24.30
CA VAL A 367 -7.09 10.82 -23.74
C VAL A 367 -7.44 11.80 -24.85
N GLY A 368 -8.68 11.74 -25.35
CA GLY A 368 -9.09 12.50 -26.53
C GLY A 368 -8.18 12.15 -27.73
N THR A 369 -7.50 13.15 -28.30
CA THR A 369 -6.55 12.96 -29.41
C THR A 369 -5.11 12.68 -28.98
N LYS A 370 -4.81 12.68 -27.67
CA LYS A 370 -3.44 12.49 -27.16
C LYS A 370 -3.19 11.04 -26.73
N THR A 371 -2.00 10.54 -27.01
CA THR A 371 -1.57 9.19 -26.60
C THR A 371 -1.23 9.15 -25.12
N ILE A 372 -1.39 8.00 -24.46
CA ILE A 372 -0.91 7.77 -23.09
C ILE A 372 0.39 6.96 -23.17
N GLY A 373 1.37 7.32 -22.34
CA GLY A 373 2.53 6.48 -22.13
C GLY A 373 3.24 6.85 -20.85
N ALA A 374 2.77 6.30 -19.73
CA ALA A 374 3.18 6.64 -18.37
C ALA A 374 3.58 5.38 -17.59
N TRP A 375 4.35 5.53 -16.51
CA TRP A 375 4.85 4.41 -15.70
C TRP A 375 4.93 4.79 -14.22
N ALA A 376 4.92 3.78 -13.35
CA ALA A 376 5.26 3.93 -11.95
C ALA A 376 5.96 2.68 -11.41
N VAL A 377 6.68 2.86 -10.31
CA VAL A 377 7.23 1.78 -9.50
C VAL A 377 6.96 2.10 -8.04
N GLY A 378 6.61 1.08 -7.26
CA GLY A 378 6.41 1.16 -5.82
C GLY A 378 7.16 0.04 -5.14
N SER A 379 7.87 0.34 -4.06
CA SER A 379 8.61 -0.67 -3.33
C SER A 379 8.66 -0.40 -1.84
N LEU A 380 8.50 -1.46 -1.05
CA LEU A 380 8.74 -1.46 0.38
C LEU A 380 9.71 -2.60 0.70
N ALA A 381 10.65 -2.36 1.60
CA ALA A 381 11.47 -3.41 2.19
C ALA A 381 11.64 -3.13 3.69
N GLY A 382 11.92 -4.16 4.49
CA GLY A 382 12.20 -3.97 5.90
C GLY A 382 12.94 -5.12 6.56
N TYR A 383 13.47 -4.84 7.74
CA TYR A 383 14.10 -5.80 8.63
C TYR A 383 13.47 -5.72 10.02
N THR A 384 13.00 -6.86 10.54
CA THR A 384 12.35 -6.96 11.85
C THR A 384 13.29 -7.57 12.89
N PHE A 385 13.67 -6.79 13.91
CA PHE A 385 14.48 -7.26 15.04
C PHE A 385 13.60 -8.04 16.04
N ALA A 386 13.19 -9.25 15.65
CA ALA A 386 12.20 -10.06 16.38
C ALA A 386 12.59 -10.42 17.82
N SER A 387 13.89 -10.45 18.15
CA SER A 387 14.39 -10.75 19.51
C SER A 387 14.54 -9.51 20.41
N ALA A 388 14.36 -8.30 19.89
CA ALA A 388 14.46 -7.07 20.67
C ALA A 388 13.10 -6.69 21.30
N PRO A 389 13.09 -6.02 22.48
CA PRO A 389 11.87 -5.49 23.07
C PRO A 389 11.09 -4.63 22.07
N TRP A 390 9.76 -4.80 22.07
CA TRP A 390 8.83 -4.15 21.15
C TRP A 390 8.99 -4.53 19.66
N THR A 391 9.83 -5.51 19.32
CA THR A 391 10.00 -6.06 17.96
C THR A 391 10.18 -4.98 16.86
N PRO A 392 11.14 -4.05 17.00
CA PRO A 392 11.31 -2.96 16.05
C PRO A 392 11.50 -3.47 14.62
N ARG A 393 10.79 -2.87 13.67
CA ARG A 393 10.98 -3.06 12.23
C ARG A 393 11.46 -1.75 11.62
N VAL A 394 12.67 -1.75 11.09
CA VAL A 394 13.17 -0.65 10.24
C VAL A 394 12.73 -0.95 8.81
N GLY A 395 12.09 0.01 8.17
CA GLY A 395 11.59 -0.09 6.80
C GLY A 395 12.11 1.02 5.91
N ILE A 396 12.18 0.75 4.61
CA ILE A 396 12.40 1.74 3.56
C ILE A 396 11.29 1.56 2.53
N GLN A 397 10.68 2.68 2.12
CA GLN A 397 9.75 2.74 1.01
C GLN A 397 10.37 3.64 -0.07
N VAL A 398 10.35 3.19 -1.32
CA VAL A 398 10.84 3.95 -2.48
C VAL A 398 9.82 3.84 -3.60
N ASP A 399 9.35 4.97 -4.09
CA ASP A 399 8.34 5.07 -5.13
C ASP A 399 8.76 6.08 -6.20
N ALA A 400 8.39 5.84 -7.45
CA ALA A 400 8.45 6.85 -8.50
C ALA A 400 7.27 6.70 -9.47
N ALA A 401 6.79 7.81 -10.03
CA ALA A 401 5.72 7.86 -11.02
C ALA A 401 6.00 8.96 -12.04
N SER A 402 5.82 8.68 -13.32
CA SER A 402 6.17 9.61 -14.39
C SER A 402 5.32 10.89 -14.37
N GLY A 403 5.95 12.01 -14.74
CA GLY A 403 5.26 13.23 -15.11
C GLY A 403 5.27 13.46 -16.62
N ASP A 404 4.47 14.41 -17.08
CA ASP A 404 4.53 14.88 -18.45
C ASP A 404 5.80 15.73 -18.70
N ASN A 405 6.72 15.19 -19.49
CA ASN A 405 8.01 15.81 -19.73
C ASN A 405 7.99 16.85 -20.86
N HIS A 406 7.00 16.80 -21.76
CA HIS A 406 6.93 17.70 -22.93
C HIS A 406 5.48 18.13 -23.24
N PRO A 407 4.88 19.02 -22.41
CA PRO A 407 3.53 19.51 -22.64
C PRO A 407 3.34 20.05 -24.07
N GLY A 408 2.31 19.56 -24.75
CA GLY A 408 1.98 19.90 -26.14
C GLY A 408 2.53 18.95 -27.20
N ASP A 409 3.28 17.90 -26.86
CA ASP A 409 3.85 16.93 -27.82
C ASP A 409 2.83 15.92 -28.39
N GLY A 410 1.61 15.89 -27.86
CA GLY A 410 0.55 14.95 -28.23
C GLY A 410 0.48 13.69 -27.37
N ARG A 411 1.17 13.67 -26.22
CA ARG A 411 1.18 12.58 -25.25
C ARG A 411 0.77 13.06 -23.85
N VAL A 412 0.31 12.11 -23.03
CA VAL A 412 0.13 12.25 -21.57
C VAL A 412 1.19 11.38 -20.91
N GLY A 413 2.25 12.02 -20.40
CA GLY A 413 3.31 11.37 -19.62
C GLY A 413 2.98 11.20 -18.13
N THR A 414 2.04 11.99 -17.60
CA THR A 414 1.60 11.91 -16.20
C THR A 414 0.93 10.56 -15.90
N PHE A 415 1.46 9.84 -14.92
CA PHE A 415 0.86 8.61 -14.42
C PHE A 415 -0.46 8.88 -13.68
N ASN A 416 -1.46 8.03 -13.89
CA ASN A 416 -2.78 8.14 -13.26
C ASN A 416 -3.00 6.98 -12.27
N PRO A 417 -3.01 7.20 -10.95
CA PRO A 417 -3.18 6.13 -9.96
C PRO A 417 -4.62 5.58 -9.83
N LEU A 418 -5.59 6.12 -10.57
CA LEU A 418 -6.99 5.63 -10.64
C LEU A 418 -7.76 5.66 -9.31
N PHE A 419 -7.72 4.58 -8.52
CA PHE A 419 -8.42 4.42 -7.25
C PHE A 419 -7.43 4.18 -6.09
N PRO A 420 -6.43 5.07 -5.87
CA PRO A 420 -5.37 4.82 -4.90
C PRO A 420 -5.87 4.82 -3.46
N ASN A 421 -5.23 4.01 -2.63
CA ASN A 421 -5.40 4.03 -1.19
C ASN A 421 -4.78 5.29 -0.57
N GLY A 422 -5.60 6.07 0.14
CA GLY A 422 -5.15 7.28 0.83
C GLY A 422 -4.11 7.05 1.94
N TYR A 423 -4.03 5.84 2.52
CA TYR A 423 -3.05 5.50 3.55
C TYR A 423 -1.64 5.20 3.01
N TYR A 424 -1.45 5.03 1.70
CA TYR A 424 -0.19 4.49 1.12
C TYR A 424 1.06 5.33 1.44
N PHE A 425 0.92 6.67 1.45
CA PHE A 425 1.97 7.59 1.86
C PHE A 425 1.76 8.08 3.30
N ALA A 426 0.66 8.81 3.52
CA ALA A 426 0.13 9.25 4.82
C ALA A 426 -1.30 9.75 4.60
N LEU A 427 -2.16 9.72 5.63
CA LEU A 427 -3.54 10.22 5.55
C LEU A 427 -3.63 11.70 5.20
N ALA A 428 -2.62 12.49 5.58
CA ALA A 428 -2.55 13.94 5.40
C ALA A 428 -2.75 14.45 3.96
N GLY A 429 -2.73 13.56 2.96
CA GLY A 429 -3.07 13.89 1.57
C GLY A 429 -1.99 14.66 0.80
N TYR A 430 -0.94 15.13 1.46
CA TYR A 430 0.13 15.96 0.88
C TYR A 430 0.99 15.27 -0.21
N THR A 431 0.70 14.01 -0.56
CA THR A 431 1.44 13.23 -1.57
C THR A 431 0.48 12.61 -2.58
N GLY A 432 0.61 12.98 -3.85
CA GLY A 432 -0.06 12.33 -4.97
C GLY A 432 0.91 11.40 -5.71
N TYR A 433 0.44 10.23 -6.15
CA TYR A 433 1.27 9.26 -6.88
C TYR A 433 1.36 9.60 -8.37
N ALA A 434 1.71 10.84 -8.71
CA ALA A 434 1.81 11.34 -10.08
C ALA A 434 2.94 12.38 -10.15
N ASN A 435 3.80 12.31 -11.18
CA ASN A 435 5.03 13.10 -11.27
C ASN A 435 5.83 13.12 -9.94
N LEU A 436 6.23 11.95 -9.44
CA LEU A 436 6.76 11.76 -8.09
C LEU A 436 8.07 10.95 -8.12
N ILE A 437 8.99 11.29 -7.22
CA ILE A 437 10.04 10.40 -6.69
C ILE A 437 10.00 10.56 -5.16
N HIS A 438 9.84 9.46 -4.44
CA HIS A 438 9.62 9.44 -3.00
C HIS A 438 10.52 8.41 -2.31
N VAL A 439 11.10 8.80 -1.17
CA VAL A 439 11.93 7.92 -0.32
C VAL A 439 11.54 8.11 1.13
N LYS A 440 11.09 7.05 1.80
CA LYS A 440 10.59 7.09 3.18
C LYS A 440 11.21 6.00 4.04
N PRO A 441 12.34 6.28 4.74
CA PRO A 441 12.72 5.51 5.92
C PRO A 441 11.62 5.56 6.99
N SER A 442 11.41 4.45 7.68
CA SER A 442 10.44 4.31 8.76
C SER A 442 10.93 3.35 9.86
N LEU A 443 10.41 3.55 11.06
CA LEU A 443 10.54 2.66 12.20
C LEU A 443 9.14 2.33 12.70
N VAL A 444 8.83 1.04 12.84
CA VAL A 444 7.62 0.55 13.50
C VAL A 444 8.02 -0.19 14.77
N VAL A 445 7.37 0.09 15.89
CA VAL A 445 7.53 -0.64 17.17
C VAL A 445 6.18 -1.07 17.71
N LYS A 446 6.14 -2.18 18.45
CA LYS A 446 4.93 -2.72 19.07
C LYS A 446 5.11 -2.83 20.59
N PRO A 447 4.85 -1.75 21.37
CA PRO A 447 5.02 -1.75 22.82
C PRO A 447 4.18 -2.81 23.55
N THR A 448 3.04 -3.18 22.95
CA THR A 448 2.21 -4.32 23.35
C THR A 448 1.68 -5.02 22.10
N SER A 449 1.07 -6.21 22.24
CA SER A 449 0.37 -6.88 21.13
C SER A 449 -0.84 -6.12 20.58
N LYS A 450 -1.30 -5.08 21.29
CA LYS A 450 -2.45 -4.24 20.92
C LYS A 450 -2.07 -2.89 20.30
N LEU A 451 -0.84 -2.42 20.50
CA LEU A 451 -0.40 -1.07 20.12
C LEU A 451 0.76 -1.15 19.13
N SER A 452 0.59 -0.52 17.97
CA SER A 452 1.65 -0.31 16.99
C SER A 452 1.92 1.19 16.86
N LEU A 453 3.20 1.58 16.90
CA LEU A 453 3.65 2.95 16.70
C LEU A 453 4.56 3.01 15.48
N LEU A 454 4.32 3.95 14.59
CA LEU A 454 5.14 4.24 13.41
C LEU A 454 5.72 5.65 13.52
N ALA A 455 7.00 5.78 13.20
CA ALA A 455 7.66 7.03 12.87
C ALA A 455 8.26 6.93 11.47
N GLY A 456 8.13 7.96 10.64
CA GLY A 456 8.69 7.98 9.29
C GLY A 456 9.03 9.38 8.81
N VAL A 457 9.94 9.46 7.83
CA VAL A 457 10.31 10.72 7.16
C VAL A 457 10.25 10.50 5.66
N GLY A 458 9.24 11.04 4.98
CA GLY A 458 9.08 10.91 3.53
C GLY A 458 9.69 12.10 2.80
N LEU A 459 10.77 11.85 2.06
CA LEU A 459 11.45 12.82 1.19
C LEU A 459 10.80 12.82 -0.19
N GLN A 460 10.55 14.00 -0.77
CA GLN A 460 9.79 14.11 -2.03
C GLN A 460 10.45 15.03 -3.05
N TRP A 461 10.58 14.48 -4.26
CA TRP A 461 10.83 15.21 -5.48
C TRP A 461 9.70 14.92 -6.47
N ARG A 462 9.58 15.74 -7.49
CA ARG A 462 8.86 15.37 -8.72
C ARG A 462 9.83 14.82 -9.75
N GLU A 463 9.33 13.91 -10.59
CA GLU A 463 10.13 13.24 -11.64
C GLU A 463 10.65 14.28 -12.65
N THR A 464 9.77 15.19 -13.08
CA THR A 464 10.08 16.28 -14.00
C THR A 464 9.51 17.62 -13.54
N THR A 465 10.17 18.71 -13.93
CA THR A 465 9.71 20.08 -13.62
C THR A 465 8.76 20.65 -14.67
N ALA A 466 8.61 19.99 -15.82
CA ALA A 466 7.64 20.37 -16.85
C ALA A 466 6.19 20.19 -16.35
N ASP A 467 5.95 19.13 -15.58
CA ASP A 467 4.65 18.80 -14.99
C ASP A 467 4.53 19.32 -13.53
N ALA A 468 3.31 19.35 -13.00
CA ALA A 468 2.98 19.84 -11.66
C ALA A 468 3.45 18.94 -10.53
N VAL A 469 3.46 19.48 -9.31
CA VAL A 469 3.39 18.68 -8.08
C VAL A 469 1.94 18.28 -7.86
N TYR A 470 1.71 17.03 -7.43
CA TYR A 470 0.38 16.49 -7.16
C TYR A 470 0.23 16.09 -5.68
N GLN A 471 -0.94 16.38 -5.12
CA GLN A 471 -1.43 15.81 -3.86
C GLN A 471 -2.41 14.65 -4.13
N GLN A 472 -2.92 14.02 -3.07
CA GLN A 472 -3.83 12.88 -3.14
C GLN A 472 -5.06 13.17 -4.03
N GLY A 473 -5.59 12.15 -4.69
CA GLY A 473 -6.64 12.32 -5.70
C GLY A 473 -6.17 12.95 -7.01
N SER A 474 -4.85 13.06 -7.22
CA SER A 474 -4.22 13.78 -8.35
C SER A 474 -4.58 15.28 -8.36
N ALA A 475 -4.75 15.87 -7.18
CA ALA A 475 -4.99 17.31 -7.04
C ALA A 475 -3.71 18.09 -7.40
N VAL A 476 -3.80 18.94 -8.43
CA VAL A 476 -2.69 19.79 -8.89
C VAL A 476 -2.38 20.85 -7.85
N VAL A 477 -1.11 20.93 -7.39
CA VAL A 477 -0.64 22.06 -6.58
C VAL A 477 -0.47 23.28 -7.50
N PRO A 478 -1.23 24.38 -7.29
CA PRO A 478 -1.29 25.50 -8.24
C PRO A 478 0.06 26.13 -8.53
N GLY A 479 0.27 26.54 -9.80
CA GLY A 479 1.46 27.28 -10.23
C GLY A 479 2.78 26.48 -10.29
N THR A 480 2.76 25.17 -10.05
CA THR A 480 3.99 24.34 -10.01
C THR A 480 4.45 23.81 -11.38
N ALA A 481 3.53 23.55 -12.31
CA ALA A 481 3.86 23.06 -13.65
C ALA A 481 4.80 24.03 -14.39
N GLY A 482 5.86 23.50 -15.00
CA GLY A 482 6.88 24.26 -15.72
C GLY A 482 7.75 25.21 -14.89
N ARG A 483 7.63 25.23 -13.54
CA ARG A 483 8.25 26.26 -12.69
C ARG A 483 9.00 25.71 -11.50
N GLY A 484 10.21 26.21 -11.23
CA GLY A 484 11.00 25.86 -10.05
C GLY A 484 11.75 24.54 -10.17
N SER A 485 12.19 23.98 -9.04
CA SER A 485 13.07 22.81 -8.97
C SER A 485 12.32 21.47 -8.83
N ARG A 486 13.06 20.35 -8.84
CA ARG A 486 12.49 19.01 -8.60
C ARG A 486 12.15 18.76 -7.13
N TRP A 487 12.78 19.45 -6.17
CA TRP A 487 12.56 19.20 -4.73
C TRP A 487 11.23 19.79 -4.26
N THR A 488 10.31 18.93 -3.85
CA THR A 488 8.99 19.31 -3.35
C THR A 488 9.05 19.64 -1.86
N GLY A 489 9.79 18.83 -1.09
CA GLY A 489 9.90 18.97 0.36
C GLY A 489 10.06 17.62 1.06
N PHE A 490 9.83 17.60 2.36
CA PHE A 490 9.71 16.36 3.13
C PHE A 490 8.60 16.44 4.15
N TYR A 491 8.09 15.29 4.58
CA TYR A 491 7.20 15.21 5.73
C TYR A 491 7.75 14.30 6.82
N THR A 492 7.47 14.62 8.08
CA THR A 492 7.56 13.69 9.20
C THR A 492 6.17 13.12 9.48
N GLN A 493 6.07 11.82 9.77
CA GLN A 493 4.83 11.14 10.14
C GLN A 493 5.04 10.43 11.47
N LEU A 494 4.10 10.65 12.39
CA LEU A 494 3.93 9.85 13.60
C LEU A 494 2.54 9.22 13.56
N ARG A 495 2.43 7.92 13.83
CA ARG A 495 1.15 7.22 13.86
C ARG A 495 1.10 6.22 15.01
N ALA A 496 -0.04 6.13 15.67
CA ALA A 496 -0.39 5.07 16.61
C ALA A 496 -1.66 4.36 16.13
N ASP A 497 -1.62 3.02 16.06
CA ASP A 497 -2.79 2.16 15.84
C ASP A 497 -2.99 1.28 17.08
N TRP A 498 -4.18 1.32 17.69
CA TRP A 498 -4.48 0.66 18.96
C TRP A 498 -5.76 -0.18 18.92
N ALA A 499 -5.61 -1.49 19.09
CA ALA A 499 -6.71 -2.43 19.31
C ALA A 499 -7.18 -2.37 20.78
N VAL A 500 -8.00 -1.36 21.10
CA VAL A 500 -8.52 -1.11 22.45
C VAL A 500 -9.22 -2.36 23.01
N THR A 501 -10.20 -2.87 22.26
CA THR A 501 -10.94 -4.11 22.53
C THR A 501 -11.06 -4.97 21.26
N ALA A 502 -11.79 -6.08 21.33
CA ALA A 502 -12.10 -6.89 20.13
C ALA A 502 -13.10 -6.21 19.17
N ASN A 503 -13.77 -5.15 19.62
CA ASN A 503 -14.85 -4.45 18.91
C ASN A 503 -14.58 -2.95 18.75
N LEU A 504 -13.46 -2.43 19.27
CA LEU A 504 -13.08 -1.02 19.21
C LEU A 504 -11.60 -0.89 18.88
N ALA A 505 -11.30 -0.23 17.77
CA ALA A 505 -9.98 0.23 17.41
C ALA A 505 -9.90 1.77 17.51
N ALA A 506 -8.72 2.28 17.79
CA ALA A 506 -8.40 3.70 17.77
C ALA A 506 -7.14 3.94 16.94
N ALA A 507 -7.06 5.07 16.24
CA ALA A 507 -5.84 5.51 15.57
C ALA A 507 -5.61 7.00 15.78
N LEU A 508 -4.33 7.41 15.82
CA LEU A 508 -3.90 8.80 15.82
C LEU A 508 -2.75 8.93 14.82
N GLU A 509 -2.84 9.88 13.91
CA GLU A 509 -1.78 10.23 12.97
C GLU A 509 -1.51 11.73 13.01
N ALA A 510 -0.24 12.12 13.04
CA ALA A 510 0.22 13.49 12.94
C ALA A 510 1.30 13.58 11.84
N VAL A 511 1.19 14.59 10.98
CA VAL A 511 2.10 14.80 9.84
C VAL A 511 2.47 16.27 9.74
N HIS A 512 3.77 16.58 9.74
CA HIS A 512 4.28 17.91 9.40
C HIS A 512 5.01 17.86 8.06
N PHE A 513 4.60 18.67 7.09
CA PHE A 513 5.23 18.81 5.78
C PHE A 513 6.00 20.13 5.68
N GLN A 514 7.32 20.04 5.49
CA GLN A 514 8.19 21.18 5.22
C GLN A 514 8.38 21.34 3.71
N VAL A 515 7.79 22.39 3.14
CA VAL A 515 7.87 22.68 1.70
C VAL A 515 9.25 23.18 1.26
N GLY A 516 9.68 22.71 0.09
CA GLY A 516 10.92 23.12 -0.57
C GLY A 516 10.89 24.58 -1.06
N PRO A 517 12.06 25.17 -1.39
CA PRO A 517 12.17 26.59 -1.74
C PRO A 517 11.25 27.01 -2.89
N SER A 518 11.15 26.20 -3.94
CA SER A 518 10.35 26.53 -5.13
C SER A 518 8.84 26.57 -4.89
N LEU A 519 8.32 25.85 -3.89
CA LEU A 519 6.91 26.02 -3.48
C LEU A 519 6.76 27.29 -2.63
N ARG A 520 7.73 27.57 -1.76
CA ARG A 520 7.74 28.77 -0.91
C ARG A 520 7.82 30.07 -1.71
N GLU A 521 8.55 30.06 -2.82
CA GLU A 521 8.60 31.14 -3.82
C GLU A 521 7.24 31.41 -4.49
N LEU A 522 6.36 30.41 -4.58
CA LEU A 522 4.98 30.56 -5.06
C LEU A 522 4.01 31.03 -3.96
N GLY A 523 4.50 31.24 -2.72
CA GLY A 523 3.70 31.61 -1.55
C GLY A 523 3.23 30.43 -0.69
N ALA A 524 3.71 29.20 -0.95
CA ALA A 524 3.34 28.04 -0.13
C ALA A 524 3.94 28.13 1.27
N ARG A 525 3.22 27.55 2.24
CA ARG A 525 3.68 27.36 3.62
C ARG A 525 3.89 25.88 3.94
N ASN A 526 4.51 25.62 5.10
CA ASN A 526 4.50 24.27 5.67
C ASN A 526 3.05 23.88 6.00
N ALA A 527 2.78 22.58 6.08
CA ALA A 527 1.44 22.06 6.29
C ALA A 527 1.42 21.00 7.39
N ASP A 528 0.49 21.13 8.32
CA ASP A 528 0.29 20.27 9.47
C ASP A 528 -1.07 19.57 9.40
N TYR A 529 -1.06 18.26 9.61
CA TYR A 529 -2.24 17.41 9.67
C TYR A 529 -2.28 16.62 10.97
N VAL A 530 -3.46 16.52 11.58
CA VAL A 530 -3.76 15.59 12.67
C VAL A 530 -5.06 14.87 12.37
N GLY A 531 -5.03 13.53 12.40
CA GLY A 531 -6.21 12.68 12.27
C GLY A 531 -6.36 11.77 13.48
N ALA A 532 -7.50 11.81 14.16
CA ALA A 532 -7.83 10.95 15.29
C ALA A 532 -9.11 10.15 15.00
N GLU A 533 -9.00 8.83 14.94
CA GLU A 533 -10.07 7.91 14.52
C GLU A 533 -10.46 6.96 15.67
N LEU A 534 -11.77 6.75 15.84
CA LEU A 534 -12.34 5.64 16.58
C LEU A 534 -13.20 4.80 15.63
N LYS A 535 -12.95 3.49 15.58
CA LYS A 535 -13.69 2.54 14.74
C LYS A 535 -14.27 1.45 15.61
N PHE A 536 -15.57 1.55 15.88
CA PHE A 536 -16.36 0.48 16.48
C PHE A 536 -16.84 -0.48 15.40
N GLY A 537 -16.76 -1.77 15.69
CA GLY A 537 -17.33 -2.83 14.86
C GLY A 537 -17.91 -3.91 15.75
N TRP A 538 -19.19 -4.22 15.54
CA TRP A 538 -19.84 -5.38 16.12
C TRP A 538 -20.26 -6.33 15.01
#